data_AF-A0A1Q6QIW4-F1
#
_entry.id   AF-A0A1Q6QIW4-F1
#
_cell.length_a   1.000
_cell.length_b   1.000
_cell.length_c   1.000
_cell.angle_alpha   90.00
_cell.angle_beta   90.00
_cell.angle_gamma   90.00
#
_symmetry.space_group_name_H-M   'P 1'
#
loop_
_entity.id
_entity.type
_entity.pdbx_description
1 polymer ?
#
loop_
_entity_poly.entity_id
_entity_poly.type
_entity_poly.pdbx_seq_one_letter_code
_entity_poly.pdbx_strand_id
1 'polypeptide(L)'
;MGLFSNLFSKKQETPTPVPQAELEAPKTKGVIKTQRHKLDNIDAHMKDIMELVEKNEDYKLSKKALIEDVRDDEKIYEYELNATAKCCIGGGGEIQVFVSDTYIGDIKKGSRAKVKKLLESGTIQRIDAEVSGGNYKILKNVNDSYIVDELEDAFSITIEITYREEIKEEQ
;
A
#
# COMPACT_ATOMS: atom_id res chain seq x y z
N MET A 1 12.45 -55.03 -64.97
CA MET A 1 11.20 -55.32 -64.24
C MET A 1 11.54 -55.32 -62.76
N GLY A 2 11.13 -54.29 -62.02
CA GLY A 2 11.45 -54.12 -60.60
C GLY A 2 10.20 -54.17 -59.74
N LEU A 3 10.16 -55.13 -58.82
CA LEU A 3 9.17 -55.31 -57.76
C LEU A 3 9.43 -54.31 -56.62
N PHE A 4 8.45 -53.50 -56.23
CA PHE A 4 8.31 -53.03 -54.84
C PHE A 4 6.85 -52.82 -54.47
N SER A 5 6.55 -53.26 -53.25
CA SER A 5 5.26 -53.41 -52.58
C SER A 5 4.78 -52.17 -51.84
N ASN A 6 3.45 -52.12 -51.62
CA ASN A 6 2.67 -51.33 -50.66
C ASN A 6 2.49 -49.83 -50.93
N LEU A 7 1.25 -49.35 -50.83
CA LEU A 7 0.81 -48.22 -49.97
C LEU A 7 -0.67 -47.89 -50.25
N PHE A 8 -1.60 -48.54 -49.54
CA PHE A 8 -2.92 -47.97 -49.28
C PHE A 8 -3.25 -48.20 -47.80
N SER A 9 -2.58 -47.45 -46.93
CA SER A 9 -3.02 -47.28 -45.54
C SER A 9 -4.26 -46.38 -45.53
N LYS A 10 -5.38 -46.92 -45.05
CA LYS A 10 -6.54 -46.14 -44.60
C LYS A 10 -6.05 -45.06 -43.65
N LYS A 11 -6.35 -43.79 -43.95
CA LYS A 11 -6.17 -42.67 -43.02
C LYS A 11 -6.97 -42.99 -41.75
N GLN A 12 -6.27 -43.23 -40.65
CA GLN A 12 -6.82 -43.08 -39.31
C GLN A 12 -7.03 -41.58 -39.09
N GLU A 13 -8.28 -41.17 -38.92
CA GLU A 13 -8.59 -39.84 -38.41
C GLU A 13 -8.15 -39.78 -36.95
N THR A 14 -7.13 -38.97 -36.67
CA THR A 14 -6.74 -38.60 -35.32
C THR A 14 -7.86 -37.80 -34.69
N PRO A 15 -8.35 -38.15 -33.49
CA PRO A 15 -9.31 -37.32 -32.78
C PRO A 15 -8.65 -35.98 -32.45
N THR A 16 -9.28 -34.90 -32.89
CA THR A 16 -8.89 -33.53 -32.56
C THR A 16 -8.94 -33.36 -31.04
N PRO A 17 -7.91 -32.78 -30.39
CA PRO A 17 -8.00 -32.50 -28.96
C PRO A 17 -9.12 -31.49 -28.75
N VAL A 18 -10.14 -31.88 -27.99
CA VAL A 18 -11.19 -30.98 -27.51
C VAL A 18 -10.48 -29.87 -26.73
N PRO A 19 -10.78 -28.58 -26.96
CA PRO A 19 -10.28 -27.53 -26.10
C PRO A 19 -10.75 -27.85 -24.68
N GLN A 20 -9.81 -28.25 -23.80
CA GLN A 20 -10.07 -28.21 -22.38
C GLN A 20 -10.33 -26.74 -22.08
N ALA A 21 -11.60 -26.39 -21.87
CA ALA A 21 -11.94 -25.18 -21.17
C ALA A 21 -11.14 -25.26 -19.87
N GLU A 22 -10.09 -24.44 -19.77
CA GLU A 22 -9.41 -24.16 -18.53
C GLU A 22 -10.52 -23.79 -17.56
N LEU A 23 -10.81 -24.68 -16.62
CA LEU A 23 -11.72 -24.40 -15.52
C LEU A 23 -11.12 -23.17 -14.87
N GLU A 24 -11.65 -21.98 -15.19
CA GLU A 24 -11.33 -20.77 -14.46
C GLU A 24 -11.53 -21.13 -13.00
N ALA A 25 -10.42 -21.18 -12.25
CA ALA A 25 -10.48 -21.42 -10.82
C ALA A 25 -11.59 -20.50 -10.27
N PRO A 26 -12.53 -21.02 -9.46
CA PRO A 26 -13.64 -20.21 -8.98
C PRO A 26 -13.05 -18.95 -8.37
N LYS A 27 -13.41 -17.78 -8.93
CA LYS A 27 -12.88 -16.49 -8.48
C LYS A 27 -13.25 -16.38 -7.00
N THR A 28 -12.29 -16.66 -6.13
CA THR A 28 -12.45 -16.56 -4.69
C THR A 28 -12.90 -15.14 -4.39
N LYS A 29 -14.05 -15.00 -3.73
CA LYS A 29 -14.53 -13.68 -3.30
C LYS A 29 -13.48 -13.11 -2.36
N GLY A 30 -12.95 -11.95 -2.69
CA GLY A 30 -11.96 -11.26 -1.87
C GLY A 30 -12.46 -9.88 -1.47
N VAL A 31 -12.04 -9.43 -0.30
CA VAL A 31 -12.32 -8.09 0.22
C VAL A 31 -11.05 -7.26 0.14
N ILE A 32 -11.17 -5.97 -0.21
CA ILE A 32 -10.05 -5.03 -0.14
C ILE A 32 -9.91 -4.56 1.30
N LYS A 33 -8.70 -4.71 1.85
CA LYS A 33 -8.35 -4.25 3.18
C LYS A 33 -7.15 -3.31 3.13
N THR A 34 -7.06 -2.46 4.14
CA THR A 34 -5.90 -1.61 4.40
C THR A 34 -5.29 -1.94 5.75
N GLN A 35 -3.96 -1.78 5.87
CA GLN A 35 -3.24 -1.79 7.15
C GLN A 35 -2.22 -0.66 7.17
N ARG A 36 -2.13 0.04 8.31
CA ARG A 36 -1.23 1.17 8.50
C ARG A 36 -0.07 0.80 9.41
N HIS A 37 1.15 1.17 9.03
CA HIS A 37 2.38 0.83 9.75
C HIS A 37 3.34 2.01 9.83
N LYS A 38 3.66 2.45 11.04
CA LYS A 38 4.70 3.46 11.27
C LYS A 38 6.08 2.93 10.89
N LEU A 39 6.89 3.83 10.36
CA LEU A 39 8.31 3.58 10.12
C LEU A 39 9.13 3.82 11.39
N ASP A 40 10.30 3.21 11.42
CA ASP A 40 11.39 3.40 12.37
C ASP A 40 12.63 3.86 11.59
N ASN A 41 13.69 4.25 12.30
CA ASN A 41 14.96 4.69 11.67
C ASN A 41 14.82 5.94 10.77
N ILE A 42 13.72 6.69 10.88
CA ILE A 42 13.45 7.88 10.06
C ILE A 42 14.43 9.03 10.34
N ASP A 43 14.89 9.17 11.59
CA ASP A 43 15.80 10.27 11.99
C ASP A 43 17.14 10.19 11.22
N ALA A 44 17.60 8.98 10.90
CA ALA A 44 18.82 8.77 10.13
C ALA A 44 18.67 9.21 8.65
N HIS A 45 17.44 9.32 8.13
CA HIS A 45 17.12 9.68 6.74
C HIS A 45 16.31 10.97 6.66
N MET A 46 16.25 11.74 7.75
CA MET A 46 15.39 12.94 7.84
C MET A 46 15.67 13.92 6.71
N LYS A 47 16.95 14.13 6.36
CA LYS A 47 17.31 15.04 5.27
C LYS A 47 16.65 14.62 3.95
N ASP A 48 16.77 13.34 3.59
CA ASP A 48 16.25 12.82 2.34
C ASP A 48 14.71 12.79 2.36
N ILE A 49 14.11 12.50 3.52
CA ILE A 49 12.65 12.59 3.72
C ILE A 49 12.18 14.03 3.50
N MET A 50 12.89 15.03 4.03
CA MET A 50 12.51 16.43 3.88
C MET A 50 12.62 16.95 2.43
N GLU A 51 13.37 16.26 1.56
CA GLU A 51 13.41 16.54 0.12
C GLU A 51 12.20 15.94 -0.62
N LEU A 52 11.47 15.00 -0.01
CA LEU A 52 10.29 14.35 -0.57
C LEU A 52 8.96 14.96 -0.10
N VAL A 53 8.92 15.49 1.13
CA VAL A 53 7.68 16.06 1.68
C VAL A 53 7.44 17.47 1.16
N GLU A 54 6.17 17.85 1.05
CA GLU A 54 5.75 19.18 0.63
C GLU A 54 5.08 19.91 1.80
N LYS A 55 5.12 21.24 1.79
CA LYS A 55 4.34 22.01 2.75
C LYS A 55 2.87 21.83 2.42
N ASN A 56 2.09 21.39 3.40
CA ASN A 56 0.67 21.21 3.25
C ASN A 56 -0.01 22.58 3.15
N GLU A 57 -0.70 22.84 2.04
CA GLU A 57 -1.43 24.09 1.84
C GLU A 57 -2.61 24.22 2.80
N ASP A 58 -3.23 23.11 3.20
CA ASP A 58 -4.34 23.11 4.17
C ASP A 58 -3.88 23.61 5.54
N TYR A 59 -2.59 23.48 5.88
CA TYR A 59 -2.03 24.00 7.12
C TYR A 59 -2.15 25.53 7.24
N LYS A 60 -2.30 26.23 6.10
CA LYS A 60 -2.49 27.68 6.04
C LYS A 60 -3.95 28.09 6.17
N LEU A 61 -4.89 27.16 6.17
CA LEU A 61 -6.32 27.48 6.25
C LEU A 61 -6.62 28.21 7.55
N SER A 62 -7.44 29.25 7.41
CA SER A 62 -7.97 29.98 8.56
C SER A 62 -8.99 29.12 9.30
N LYS A 63 -9.22 29.42 10.59
CA LYS A 63 -10.32 28.81 11.37
C LYS A 63 -11.66 28.83 10.62
N LYS A 64 -11.97 29.94 9.94
CA LYS A 64 -13.22 30.07 9.18
C LYS A 64 -13.28 29.05 8.03
N ALA A 65 -12.20 28.92 7.27
CA ALA A 65 -12.13 27.97 6.17
C ALA A 65 -12.22 26.52 6.66
N LEU A 66 -11.53 26.19 7.75
CA LEU A 66 -11.62 24.85 8.36
C LEU A 66 -13.05 24.48 8.79
N ILE A 67 -13.83 25.45 9.30
CA ILE A 67 -15.24 25.26 9.65
C ILE A 67 -16.10 25.07 8.39
N GLU A 68 -15.88 25.91 7.37
CA GLU A 68 -16.62 25.84 6.10
C GLU A 68 -16.36 24.50 5.37
N ASP A 69 -15.15 23.96 5.49
CA ASP A 69 -14.74 22.68 4.90
C ASP A 69 -15.05 21.47 5.80
N VAL A 70 -15.65 21.68 6.97
CA VAL A 70 -16.07 20.62 7.93
C VAL A 70 -14.90 19.70 8.33
N ARG A 71 -13.76 20.30 8.67
CA ARG A 71 -12.50 19.60 9.04
C ARG A 71 -12.39 19.34 10.55
N ASP A 72 -13.52 19.11 11.21
CA ASP A 72 -13.60 18.84 12.65
C ASP A 72 -12.77 17.60 13.04
N ASP A 73 -12.01 17.72 14.12
CA ASP A 73 -11.18 16.65 14.71
C ASP A 73 -10.12 16.02 13.78
N GLU A 74 -9.84 16.68 12.66
CA GLU A 74 -8.78 16.27 11.74
C GLU A 74 -7.44 16.91 12.10
N LYS A 75 -6.37 16.09 12.14
CA LYS A 75 -5.01 16.60 12.26
C LYS A 75 -4.50 17.03 10.88
N ILE A 76 -4.30 18.32 10.71
CA ILE A 76 -3.70 18.91 9.50
C ILE A 76 -2.23 19.17 9.81
N TYR A 77 -1.34 18.29 9.34
CA TYR A 77 0.10 18.41 9.54
C TYR A 77 0.70 19.52 8.66
N GLU A 78 1.76 20.17 9.13
CA GLU A 78 2.50 21.21 8.40
C GLU A 78 3.10 20.70 7.08
N TYR A 79 3.48 19.43 7.07
CA TYR A 79 4.01 18.74 5.90
C TYR A 79 3.10 17.60 5.50
N GLU A 80 3.04 17.34 4.20
CA GLU A 80 2.35 16.20 3.63
C GLU A 80 3.27 15.40 2.72
N LEU A 81 2.93 14.13 2.55
CA LEU A 81 3.56 13.22 1.61
C LEU A 81 2.44 12.39 0.99
N ASN A 82 2.32 12.46 -0.33
CA ASN A 82 1.35 11.70 -1.10
C ASN A 82 2.10 10.88 -2.15
N ALA A 83 2.81 9.84 -1.71
CA ALA A 83 3.71 9.10 -2.57
C ALA A 83 3.52 7.59 -2.46
N THR A 84 3.56 6.90 -3.59
CA THR A 84 3.62 5.44 -3.61
C THR A 84 4.98 4.97 -3.10
N ALA A 85 4.96 4.03 -2.18
CA ALA A 85 6.13 3.42 -1.59
C ALA A 85 6.34 1.99 -2.07
N LYS A 86 7.56 1.50 -1.89
CA LYS A 86 7.96 0.10 -2.12
C LYS A 86 8.61 -0.44 -0.86
N CYS A 87 8.36 -1.70 -0.55
CA CYS A 87 9.01 -2.39 0.56
C CYS A 87 9.97 -3.46 0.04
N CYS A 88 11.18 -3.49 0.59
CA CYS A 88 12.20 -4.50 0.28
C CYS A 88 12.65 -5.19 1.57
N ILE A 89 12.75 -6.52 1.54
CA ILE A 89 13.29 -7.28 2.67
C ILE A 89 14.82 -7.20 2.58
N GLY A 90 15.43 -6.49 3.55
CA GLY A 90 16.89 -6.36 3.64
C GLY A 90 17.56 -7.64 4.10
N GLY A 91 18.88 -7.74 3.90
CA GLY A 91 19.67 -8.93 4.25
C GLY A 91 19.65 -9.30 5.74
N GLY A 92 19.32 -8.35 6.62
CA GLY A 92 19.16 -8.55 8.07
C GLY A 92 17.73 -8.86 8.53
N GLY A 93 16.76 -8.99 7.62
CA GLY A 93 15.35 -9.21 7.96
C GLY A 93 14.56 -7.93 8.32
N GLU A 94 15.22 -6.77 8.28
CA GLU A 94 14.58 -5.46 8.22
C GLU A 94 13.71 -5.36 6.96
N ILE A 95 12.60 -4.63 7.02
CA ILE A 95 11.78 -4.33 5.83
C ILE A 95 11.95 -2.85 5.55
N GLN A 96 12.79 -2.54 4.56
CA GLN A 96 13.13 -1.19 4.16
C GLN A 96 12.01 -0.62 3.29
N VAL A 97 11.70 0.66 3.48
CA VAL A 97 10.69 1.38 2.72
C VAL A 97 11.34 2.45 1.87
N PHE A 98 10.94 2.49 0.61
CA PHE A 98 11.44 3.42 -0.39
C PHE A 98 10.30 4.21 -1.00
N VAL A 99 10.52 5.49 -1.24
CA VAL A 99 9.68 6.33 -2.09
C VAL A 99 10.51 6.73 -3.29
N SER A 100 10.02 6.43 -4.49
CA SER A 100 10.85 6.41 -5.71
C SER A 100 12.05 5.47 -5.52
N ASP A 101 13.26 6.02 -5.37
CA ASP A 101 14.50 5.29 -5.07
C ASP A 101 15.17 5.77 -3.77
N THR A 102 14.49 6.65 -3.03
CA THR A 102 14.97 7.19 -1.76
C THR A 102 14.54 6.29 -0.63
N TYR A 103 15.50 5.86 0.19
CA TYR A 103 15.24 5.10 1.40
C TYR A 103 14.69 6.02 2.50
N ILE A 104 13.51 5.72 3.03
CA ILE A 104 12.81 6.59 3.98
C ILE A 104 12.64 5.97 5.38
N GLY A 105 13.18 4.77 5.61
CA GLY A 105 13.18 4.09 6.91
C GLY A 105 12.67 2.65 6.85
N ASP A 106 12.62 2.02 8.03
CA ASP A 106 12.30 0.60 8.19
C ASP A 106 10.88 0.42 8.73
N ILE A 107 10.18 -0.66 8.36
CA ILE A 107 8.96 -1.05 9.08
C ILE A 107 9.32 -1.33 10.54
N LYS A 108 8.59 -0.68 11.45
CA LYS A 108 8.77 -0.87 12.90
C LYS A 108 8.70 -2.35 13.29
N LYS A 109 9.60 -2.78 14.18
CA LYS A 109 9.79 -4.20 14.55
C LYS A 109 8.51 -4.99 14.82
N GLY A 110 7.56 -4.40 15.55
CA GLY A 110 6.27 -5.04 15.88
C GLY A 110 5.35 -5.33 14.68
N SER A 111 5.56 -4.66 13.55
CA SER A 111 4.77 -4.81 12.32
C SER A 111 5.43 -5.73 11.28
N ARG A 112 6.73 -6.00 11.39
CA ARG A 112 7.52 -6.69 10.34
C ARG A 112 6.94 -8.04 9.95
N ALA A 113 6.55 -8.87 10.92
CA ALA A 113 5.98 -10.19 10.62
C ALA A 113 4.69 -10.11 9.79
N LYS A 114 3.83 -9.12 10.09
CA LYS A 114 2.58 -8.90 9.34
C LYS A 114 2.87 -8.40 7.93
N VAL A 115 3.73 -7.38 7.81
CA VAL A 115 4.10 -6.81 6.51
C VAL A 115 4.82 -7.84 5.64
N LYS A 116 5.74 -8.63 6.20
CA LYS A 116 6.41 -9.72 5.51
C LYS A 116 5.41 -10.73 4.92
N LYS A 117 4.44 -11.17 5.71
CA LYS A 117 3.38 -12.08 5.24
C LYS A 117 2.57 -11.47 4.09
N LEU A 118 2.29 -10.17 4.13
CA LEU A 118 1.60 -9.48 3.03
C LEU A 118 2.45 -9.43 1.77
N LEU A 119 3.74 -9.10 1.89
CA LEU A 119 4.68 -9.09 0.76
C LEU A 119 4.79 -10.48 0.12
N GLU A 120 4.92 -11.53 0.93
CA GLU A 120 5.00 -12.92 0.47
C GLU A 120 3.69 -13.44 -0.13
N SER A 121 2.54 -12.87 0.23
CA SER A 121 1.24 -13.29 -0.29
C SER A 121 1.01 -12.91 -1.76
N GLY A 122 1.73 -11.90 -2.28
CA GLY A 122 1.48 -11.36 -3.62
C GLY A 122 0.12 -10.66 -3.80
N THR A 123 -0.60 -10.36 -2.70
CA THR A 123 -1.95 -9.77 -2.75
C THR A 123 -2.00 -8.25 -2.60
N ILE A 124 -0.85 -7.61 -2.39
CA ILE A 124 -0.72 -6.16 -2.24
C ILE A 124 -1.06 -5.49 -3.58
N GLN A 125 -1.91 -4.48 -3.52
CA GLN A 125 -2.28 -3.65 -4.66
C GLN A 125 -1.47 -2.35 -4.69
N ARG A 126 -1.32 -1.71 -3.51
CA ARG A 126 -0.62 -0.43 -3.39
C ARG A 126 -0.05 -0.28 -1.98
N ILE A 127 1.05 0.45 -1.89
CA ILE A 127 1.59 0.94 -0.63
C ILE A 127 1.77 2.45 -0.81
N ASP A 128 1.15 3.25 0.05
CA ASP A 128 1.32 4.69 0.07
C ASP A 128 2.05 5.10 1.34
N ALA A 129 2.90 6.13 1.26
CA ALA A 129 3.55 6.75 2.41
C ALA A 129 2.92 8.12 2.67
N GLU A 130 2.73 8.44 3.94
CA GLU A 130 2.12 9.68 4.42
C GLU A 130 2.87 10.23 5.64
N VAL A 131 2.84 11.55 5.80
CA VAL A 131 3.26 12.20 7.06
C VAL A 131 2.21 11.91 8.14
N SER A 132 2.66 11.52 9.32
CA SER A 132 1.82 11.10 10.45
C SER A 132 2.30 11.63 11.80
N GLY A 133 3.09 12.70 11.77
CA GLY A 133 3.65 13.39 12.92
C GLY A 133 4.33 14.69 12.54
N GLY A 134 4.76 15.47 13.53
CA GLY A 134 5.28 16.83 13.38
C GLY A 134 4.26 17.86 13.87
N ASN A 135 4.50 19.13 13.53
CA ASN A 135 3.57 20.22 13.82
C ASN A 135 2.24 19.98 13.09
N TYR A 136 1.14 20.21 13.78
CA TYR A 136 -0.20 20.10 13.21
C TYR A 136 -1.18 21.10 13.83
N LYS A 137 -2.25 21.35 13.06
CA LYS A 137 -3.44 22.07 13.50
C LYS A 137 -4.60 21.11 13.64
N ILE A 138 -5.49 21.40 14.58
CA ILE A 138 -6.76 20.68 14.73
C ILE A 138 -7.88 21.66 15.07
N LEU A 139 -8.96 21.59 14.31
CA LEU A 139 -10.21 22.28 14.60
C LEU A 139 -11.04 21.41 15.55
N LYS A 140 -11.40 21.93 16.72
CA LYS A 140 -12.28 21.22 17.67
C LYS A 140 -13.56 22.00 17.87
N ASN A 141 -14.68 21.28 17.91
CA ASN A 141 -15.97 21.83 18.33
C ASN A 141 -16.20 21.49 19.81
N VAL A 142 -16.14 22.50 20.67
CA VAL A 142 -16.32 22.36 22.12
C VAL A 142 -17.44 23.28 22.57
N ASN A 143 -18.54 22.71 23.07
CA ASN A 143 -19.71 23.46 23.56
C ASN A 143 -20.23 24.49 22.55
N ASP A 144 -20.53 24.06 21.32
CA ASP A 144 -21.01 24.90 20.20
C ASP A 144 -20.06 26.04 19.80
N SER A 145 -18.79 25.95 20.21
CA SER A 145 -17.74 26.91 19.86
C SER A 145 -16.54 26.21 19.25
N TYR A 146 -16.07 26.77 18.15
CA TYR A 146 -14.87 26.27 17.48
C TYR A 146 -13.60 26.82 18.11
N ILE A 147 -12.58 25.98 18.27
CA ILE A 147 -11.21 26.35 18.62
C ILE A 147 -10.23 25.73 17.63
N VAL A 148 -9.11 26.40 17.39
CA VAL A 148 -8.00 25.85 16.61
C VAL A 148 -6.80 25.76 17.53
N ASP A 149 -6.29 24.55 17.73
CA ASP A 149 -5.06 24.32 18.46
C ASP A 149 -3.92 24.07 17.47
N GLU A 150 -2.74 24.62 17.77
CA GLU A 150 -1.48 24.27 17.11
C GLU A 150 -0.67 23.41 18.08
N LEU A 151 -0.34 22.19 17.67
CA LEU A 151 0.25 21.15 18.52
C LEU A 151 1.39 20.45 17.76
N GLU A 152 2.14 19.63 18.48
CA GLU A 152 3.26 18.87 17.91
C GLU A 152 3.18 17.40 18.35
N ASP A 153 3.27 16.50 17.38
CA ASP A 153 3.60 15.09 17.60
C ASP A 153 5.06 14.87 17.16
N ALA A 154 5.73 13.83 17.66
CA ALA A 154 7.01 13.40 17.09
C ALA A 154 6.86 13.14 15.59
N PHE A 155 7.74 13.73 14.76
CA PHE A 155 7.71 13.54 13.31
C PHE A 155 7.74 12.04 12.98
N SER A 156 6.84 11.59 12.11
CA SER A 156 6.80 10.18 11.73
C SER A 156 6.17 9.99 10.35
N ILE A 157 6.65 8.99 9.63
CA ILE A 157 6.04 8.51 8.40
C ILE A 157 5.27 7.23 8.70
N THR A 158 4.08 7.11 8.13
CA THR A 158 3.28 5.89 8.13
C THR A 158 3.12 5.41 6.70
N ILE A 159 3.17 4.10 6.49
CA ILE A 159 2.71 3.52 5.24
C ILE A 159 1.33 2.91 5.39
N GLU A 160 0.51 3.04 4.36
CA GLU A 160 -0.76 2.33 4.21
C GLU A 160 -0.62 1.27 3.12
N ILE A 161 -0.80 0.01 3.49
CA ILE A 161 -0.75 -1.14 2.58
C ILE A 161 -2.20 -1.52 2.24
N THR A 162 -2.57 -1.39 0.97
CA THR A 162 -3.85 -1.86 0.42
C THR A 162 -3.65 -3.22 -0.24
N TYR A 163 -4.46 -4.22 0.12
CA TYR A 163 -4.33 -5.60 -0.38
C TYR A 163 -5.69 -6.30 -0.48
N ARG A 164 -5.73 -7.37 -1.28
CA ARG A 164 -6.91 -8.24 -1.40
C ARG A 164 -6.79 -9.42 -0.43
N GLU A 165 -7.73 -9.56 0.49
CA GLU A 165 -7.84 -10.73 1.35
C GLU A 165 -8.91 -11.68 0.84
N GLU A 166 -8.58 -12.97 0.70
CA GLU A 166 -9.56 -13.99 0.33
C GLU A 166 -10.51 -14.30 1.48
N ILE A 167 -11.81 -14.33 1.19
CA ILE A 167 -12.81 -14.84 2.15
C ILE A 167 -12.70 -16.36 2.13
N LYS A 168 -12.26 -16.94 3.24
CA LYS A 168 -12.39 -18.38 3.44
C LYS A 168 -13.84 -18.67 3.76
N GLU A 169 -14.51 -19.46 2.93
CA GLU A 169 -15.82 -20.02 3.31
C GLU A 169 -15.61 -20.89 4.55
N GLU A 170 -16.27 -20.53 5.65
CA GLU A 170 -16.34 -21.39 6.83
C GLU A 170 -17.08 -22.67 6.41
N GLN A 171 -16.37 -23.80 6.43
CA GLN A 171 -16.95 -25.13 6.22
C GLN A 171 -17.70 -25.60 7.47
#